data_AF-A0A933HAQ1-F1
#
_entry.id   AF-A0A933HAQ1-F1
#
_cell.length_a   1.000
_cell.length_b   1.000
_cell.length_c   1.000
_cell.angle_alpha   90.00
_cell.angle_beta   90.00
_cell.angle_gamma   90.00
#
_symmetry.space_group_name_H-M   'P 1'
#
loop_
_entity.id
_entity.type
_entity.pdbx_description
1 polymer ?
#
loop_
_entity_poly.entity_id
_entity_poly.type
_entity_poly.pdbx_seq_one_letter_code
_entity_poly.pdbx_strand_id
1 'polypeptide(L)'
;MNKKMFYLFPPAVLGFAAVILPVILRHQIFPYRDTLFPVLRSGVEKLSLLSVIGLFLAGLLAGIKSPFRPSVNGLLTMSLFPVIAIADMIFYPTSHNLWPLEFVVYLLLTIPGIIGAYTGRFLGGKIFKE
;
A
#
# COMPACT_ATOMS: atom_id res chain seq x y z
N MET A 1 -20.87 -13.91 5.35
CA MET A 1 -19.59 -13.17 5.21
C MET A 1 -19.19 -12.61 6.57
N ASN A 2 -18.00 -12.93 7.09
CA ASN A 2 -17.55 -12.46 8.40
C ASN A 2 -17.39 -10.93 8.36
N LYS A 3 -18.02 -10.18 9.29
CA LYS A 3 -17.94 -8.70 9.32
C LYS A 3 -16.49 -8.18 9.34
N LYS A 4 -15.54 -8.98 9.82
CA LYS A 4 -14.10 -8.68 9.80
C LYS A 4 -13.52 -8.55 8.38
N MET A 5 -14.07 -9.24 7.38
CA MET A 5 -13.58 -9.16 5.99
C MET A 5 -13.74 -7.76 5.39
N PHE A 6 -14.76 -7.00 5.80
CA PHE A 6 -14.95 -5.61 5.36
C PHE A 6 -13.81 -4.68 5.78
N TYR A 7 -13.01 -5.06 6.79
CA TYR A 7 -11.87 -4.27 7.25
C TYR A 7 -10.55 -4.63 6.57
N LEU A 8 -10.52 -5.69 5.74
CA LEU A 8 -9.30 -6.12 5.04
C LEU A 8 -9.05 -5.32 3.75
N PHE A 9 -10.11 -5.05 3.00
CA PHE A 9 -10.00 -4.37 1.70
C PHE A 9 -9.64 -2.88 1.80
N PRO A 10 -10.18 -2.09 2.75
CA PRO A 10 -9.87 -0.66 2.84
C PRO A 10 -8.38 -0.33 2.96
N PRO A 11 -7.57 -0.93 3.86
CA PRO A 11 -6.15 -0.60 3.96
C PRO A 11 -5.38 -0.88 2.68
N ALA A 12 -5.70 -1.99 2.00
CA ALA A 12 -5.07 -2.36 0.74
C ALA A 12 -5.36 -1.36 -0.38
N VAL A 13 -6.62 -0.93 -0.52
CA VAL A 13 -7.03 0.08 -1.49
C VAL A 13 -6.43 1.45 -1.16
N LEU A 14 -6.44 1.85 0.11
CA LEU A 14 -5.86 3.12 0.54
C LEU A 14 -4.34 3.17 0.32
N GLY A 15 -3.63 2.07 0.63
CA GLY A 15 -2.20 1.97 0.40
C GLY A 15 -1.84 1.94 -1.09
N PHE A 16 -2.62 1.24 -1.91
CA PHE A 16 -2.49 1.31 -3.36
C PHE A 16 -2.65 2.75 -3.87
N ALA A 17 -3.75 3.41 -3.49
CA ALA A 17 -4.00 4.81 -3.82
C ALA A 17 -2.87 5.74 -3.36
N ALA A 18 -2.33 5.53 -2.16
CA ALA A 18 -1.23 6.33 -1.63
C ALA A 18 0.04 6.29 -2.51
N VAL A 19 0.32 5.17 -3.16
CA VAL A 19 1.49 5.06 -4.05
C VAL A 19 1.20 5.62 -5.44
N ILE A 20 0.01 5.36 -6.02
CA ILE A 20 -0.29 5.79 -7.39
C ILE A 20 -0.69 7.26 -7.51
N LEU A 21 -1.38 7.81 -6.51
CA LEU A 21 -1.99 9.13 -6.60
C LEU A 21 -0.94 10.26 -6.79
N PRO A 22 0.21 10.28 -6.08
CA PRO A 22 1.23 11.30 -6.31
C PRO A 22 1.73 11.36 -7.75
N VAL A 23 1.86 10.21 -8.42
CA VAL A 23 2.33 10.12 -9.80
C VAL A 23 1.28 10.61 -10.79
N ILE A 24 0.01 10.29 -10.54
CA ILE A 24 -1.11 10.81 -11.34
C ILE A 24 -1.17 12.34 -11.22
N LEU A 25 -1.15 12.86 -9.99
CA LEU A 25 -1.25 14.30 -9.74
C LEU A 25 -0.06 15.07 -10.33
N ARG A 26 1.13 14.48 -10.32
CA ARG A 26 2.34 15.07 -10.90
C ARG A 26 2.48 14.83 -12.41
N HIS A 27 1.51 14.17 -13.05
CA HIS A 27 1.56 13.82 -14.47
C HIS A 27 2.83 13.02 -14.85
N GLN A 28 3.29 12.14 -13.95
CA GLN A 28 4.52 11.37 -14.09
C GLN A 28 4.25 9.91 -14.51
N ILE A 29 3.21 9.66 -15.31
CA ILE A 29 2.88 8.33 -15.81
C ILE A 29 3.73 8.05 -17.06
N PHE A 30 4.51 6.98 -17.04
CA PHE A 30 5.38 6.59 -18.15
C PHE A 30 4.74 5.43 -18.94
N PRO A 31 4.82 5.45 -20.28
CA PRO A 31 4.32 4.37 -21.12
C PRO A 31 5.32 3.21 -21.15
N TYR A 32 5.39 2.45 -20.07
CA TYR A 32 6.11 1.17 -20.03
C TYR A 32 5.43 0.18 -20.98
N ARG A 33 6.23 -0.57 -21.75
CA ARG A 33 5.72 -1.55 -22.74
C ARG A 33 5.70 -2.99 -22.23
N ASP A 34 6.30 -3.19 -21.07
CA ASP A 34 6.63 -4.46 -20.45
C ASP A 34 5.91 -4.59 -19.09
N THR A 35 4.68 -4.09 -19.01
CA THR A 35 3.82 -4.22 -17.81
C THR A 35 2.35 -4.12 -18.20
N LEU A 36 1.51 -4.86 -17.48
CA LEU A 36 0.05 -4.74 -17.52
C LEU A 36 -0.45 -3.47 -16.83
N PHE A 37 0.34 -2.90 -15.91
CA PHE A 37 -0.08 -1.81 -15.04
C PHE A 37 0.91 -0.63 -15.04
N PRO A 38 1.00 0.15 -16.14
CA PRO A 38 1.98 1.25 -16.27
C PRO A 38 1.87 2.32 -15.17
N VAL A 39 0.66 2.57 -14.68
CA VAL A 39 0.41 3.53 -13.59
C VAL A 39 1.01 3.05 -12.27
N LEU A 40 0.85 1.76 -11.95
CA LEU A 40 1.42 1.16 -10.74
C LEU A 40 2.95 1.17 -10.82
N ARG A 41 3.51 0.75 -11.96
CA ARG A 41 4.95 0.76 -12.17
C ARG A 41 5.54 2.15 -12.03
N SER A 42 4.89 3.15 -12.65
CA SER A 42 5.27 4.55 -12.46
C SER A 42 5.21 4.95 -10.98
N GLY A 43 4.17 4.51 -10.26
CA GLY A 43 4.00 4.73 -8.81
C GLY A 43 5.15 4.18 -7.96
N VAL A 44 5.61 2.97 -8.26
CA VAL A 44 6.70 2.29 -7.54
C VAL A 44 8.07 2.86 -7.92
N GLU A 45 8.35 3.04 -9.21
CA GLU A 45 9.64 3.58 -9.68
C GLU A 45 9.82 5.06 -9.29
N LYS A 46 8.73 5.83 -9.21
CA LYS A 46 8.74 7.24 -8.81
C LYS A 46 8.18 7.47 -7.42
N LEU A 47 8.44 6.53 -6.52
CA LEU A 47 8.11 6.68 -5.11
C LEU A 47 8.62 8.02 -4.59
N SER A 48 7.71 8.76 -3.99
CA SER A 48 7.96 10.11 -3.49
C SER A 48 7.66 10.19 -2.00
N LEU A 49 8.12 11.27 -1.36
CA LEU A 49 7.76 11.54 0.04
C LEU A 49 6.24 11.60 0.24
N LEU A 50 5.48 12.06 -0.75
CA LEU A 50 4.02 12.06 -0.70
C LEU A 50 3.44 10.64 -0.63
N SER A 51 4.07 9.67 -1.30
CA SER A 51 3.66 8.26 -1.24
C SER A 51 3.88 7.70 0.17
N VAL A 52 5.01 8.04 0.80
CA VAL A 52 5.33 7.62 2.18
C VAL A 52 4.36 8.22 3.19
N ILE A 53 4.07 9.53 3.07
CA ILE A 53 3.05 10.20 3.90
C ILE A 53 1.67 9.57 3.66
N GLY A 54 1.32 9.30 2.41
CA GLY A 54 0.07 8.64 2.04
C GLY A 54 -0.06 7.25 2.66
N LEU A 55 1.01 6.46 2.67
CA LEU A 55 1.04 5.13 3.29
C LEU A 55 0.87 5.22 4.81
N PHE A 56 1.50 6.19 5.45
CA PHE A 56 1.25 6.49 6.86
C PHE A 56 -0.22 6.83 7.12
N LEU A 57 -0.82 7.71 6.31
CA LEU A 57 -2.24 8.08 6.45
C LEU A 57 -3.18 6.89 6.18
N ALA A 58 -2.88 6.06 5.19
CA ALA A 58 -3.63 4.83 4.90
C ALA A 58 -3.61 3.89 6.11
N GLY A 59 -2.44 3.68 6.71
CA GLY A 59 -2.28 2.94 7.95
C GLY A 59 -3.05 3.55 9.11
N LEU A 60 -2.93 4.88 9.29
CA LEU A 60 -3.62 5.63 10.34
C LEU A 60 -5.12 5.42 10.27
N LEU A 61 -5.74 5.66 9.11
CA LEU A 61 -7.18 5.49 8.91
C LEU A 61 -7.61 4.05 9.18
N ALA A 62 -6.84 3.07 8.69
CA ALA A 62 -7.11 1.66 8.95
C ALA A 62 -6.99 1.29 10.44
N GLY A 63 -6.10 1.94 11.18
CA GLY A 63 -5.85 1.69 12.60
C GLY A 63 -6.99 2.13 13.55
N ILE A 64 -7.82 3.10 13.15
CA ILE A 64 -8.80 3.76 14.05
C ILE A 64 -9.88 2.78 14.54
N LYS A 65 -10.55 2.06 13.63
CA LYS A 65 -11.71 1.19 13.95
C LYS A 65 -11.54 -0.28 13.53
N SER A 66 -10.38 -0.66 12.99
CA SER A 66 -10.18 -2.03 12.54
C SER A 66 -10.21 -3.02 13.72
N PRO A 67 -10.79 -4.22 13.57
CA PRO A 67 -10.71 -5.27 14.57
C PRO A 67 -9.35 -5.99 14.57
N PHE A 68 -8.47 -5.72 13.61
CA PHE A 68 -7.17 -6.38 13.47
C PHE A 68 -6.05 -5.70 14.26
N ARG A 69 -4.99 -6.46 14.56
CA ARG A 69 -3.76 -5.90 15.16
C ARG A 69 -3.22 -4.78 14.26
N PRO A 70 -2.72 -3.66 14.83
CA PRO A 70 -2.20 -2.54 14.04
C PRO A 70 -1.14 -2.96 13.01
N SER A 71 -0.25 -3.88 13.37
CA SER A 71 0.75 -4.45 12.46
C SER A 71 0.13 -5.09 11.22
N VAL A 72 -0.98 -5.81 11.37
CA VAL A 72 -1.69 -6.42 10.24
C VAL A 72 -2.30 -5.36 9.34
N ASN A 73 -2.93 -4.32 9.90
CA ASN A 73 -3.47 -3.21 9.08
C ASN A 73 -2.37 -2.49 8.30
N GLY A 74 -1.20 -2.28 8.91
CA GLY A 74 -0.05 -1.68 8.24
C GLY A 74 0.54 -2.57 7.14
N LEU A 75 0.63 -3.89 7.36
CA LEU A 75 1.06 -4.83 6.32
C LEU A 75 0.08 -4.84 5.13
N LEU A 76 -1.22 -4.75 5.39
CA LEU A 76 -2.25 -4.75 4.35
C LEU A 76 -2.14 -3.54 3.42
N THR A 77 -1.52 -2.42 3.82
CA THR A 77 -1.40 -1.27 2.90
C THR A 77 -0.54 -1.57 1.67
N MET A 78 0.39 -2.53 1.76
CA MET A 78 1.22 -2.94 0.63
C MET A 78 0.84 -4.31 0.06
N SER A 79 -0.23 -4.96 0.54
CA SER A 79 -0.49 -6.37 0.15
C SER A 79 -0.88 -6.55 -1.32
N LEU A 80 -1.40 -5.51 -1.98
CA LEU A 80 -1.71 -5.58 -3.42
C LEU A 80 -0.46 -5.58 -4.31
N PHE A 81 0.64 -4.98 -3.87
CA PHE A 81 1.85 -4.83 -4.68
C PHE A 81 2.50 -6.17 -5.06
N PRO A 82 2.78 -7.10 -4.13
CA PRO A 82 3.32 -8.40 -4.50
C PRO A 82 2.33 -9.22 -5.33
N VAL A 83 1.02 -9.10 -5.08
CA VAL A 83 -0.01 -9.80 -5.86
C VAL A 83 0.00 -9.32 -7.31
N ILE A 84 0.03 -8.00 -7.51
CA ILE A 84 0.07 -7.42 -8.86
C ILE A 84 1.42 -7.69 -9.54
N ALA A 85 2.53 -7.65 -8.80
CA ALA A 85 3.85 -7.98 -9.35
C ALA A 85 3.92 -9.44 -9.83
N ILE A 86 3.36 -10.39 -9.08
CA ILE A 86 3.27 -11.80 -9.51
C ILE A 86 2.41 -11.90 -10.77
N ALA A 87 1.27 -11.22 -10.81
CA ALA A 87 0.43 -11.20 -12.01
C ALA A 87 1.20 -10.63 -13.21
N ASP A 88 1.95 -9.54 -13.03
CA ASP A 88 2.74 -8.92 -14.10
C ASP A 88 3.87 -9.82 -14.59
N MET A 89 4.57 -10.54 -13.69
CA MET A 89 5.60 -11.52 -14.03
C MET A 89 5.06 -12.70 -14.87
N ILE A 90 3.79 -13.10 -14.67
CA ILE A 90 3.17 -14.20 -15.44
C ILE A 90 3.00 -13.80 -16.91
N PHE A 91 2.66 -12.54 -17.19
CA PHE A 91 2.43 -12.05 -18.56
C PHE A 91 3.67 -11.43 -19.20
N TYR A 92 4.52 -10.78 -18.40
CA TYR A 92 5.77 -10.15 -18.80
C TYR A 92 6.91 -10.61 -17.87
N PRO A 93 7.57 -11.76 -18.13
CA PRO A 93 8.60 -12.30 -17.24
C PRO A 93 9.82 -11.39 -17.00
N THR A 94 10.06 -10.43 -17.90
CA THR A 94 11.18 -9.48 -17.82
C THR A 94 10.81 -8.13 -17.18
N SER A 95 9.59 -8.00 -16.64
CA SER A 95 9.09 -6.73 -16.06
C SER A 95 9.72 -6.41 -14.71
N HIS A 96 10.13 -7.43 -13.95
CA HIS A 96 10.59 -7.35 -12.58
C HIS A 96 11.98 -7.97 -12.41
N ASN A 97 12.97 -7.35 -13.05
CA ASN A 97 14.35 -7.87 -13.14
C ASN A 97 15.13 -7.79 -11.81
N LEU A 98 14.60 -7.09 -10.81
CA LEU A 98 15.21 -6.97 -9.48
C LEU A 98 14.59 -7.97 -8.49
N TRP A 99 13.79 -8.93 -8.94
CA TRP A 99 13.34 -10.02 -8.06
C TRP A 99 14.55 -10.78 -7.47
N PRO A 100 14.56 -11.10 -6.16
CA PRO A 100 13.51 -10.90 -5.16
C PRO A 100 13.59 -9.58 -4.37
N LEU A 101 14.58 -8.72 -4.64
CA LEU A 101 14.84 -7.49 -3.89
C LEU A 101 13.63 -6.53 -3.86
N GLU A 102 12.86 -6.44 -4.94
CA GLU A 102 11.65 -5.60 -4.99
C GLU A 102 10.62 -5.95 -3.90
N PHE A 103 10.51 -7.24 -3.54
CA PHE A 103 9.56 -7.67 -2.53
C PHE A 103 10.03 -7.28 -1.12
N VAL A 104 11.36 -7.22 -0.92
CA VAL A 104 11.96 -6.65 0.29
C VAL A 104 11.65 -5.16 0.37
N VAL A 105 11.72 -4.43 -0.75
CA VAL A 105 11.33 -3.02 -0.79
C VAL A 105 9.85 -2.84 -0.45
N TYR A 106 8.96 -3.67 -1.00
CA TYR A 106 7.53 -3.63 -0.62
C TYR A 106 7.32 -3.89 0.86
N LEU A 107 8.07 -4.82 1.46
CA LEU A 107 8.02 -5.07 2.89
C LEU A 107 8.50 -3.84 3.68
N LEU A 108 9.60 -3.20 3.28
CA LEU A 108 10.08 -1.96 3.93
C LEU A 108 9.06 -0.83 3.83
N LEU A 109 8.35 -0.71 2.70
CA LEU A 109 7.30 0.29 2.51
C LEU A 109 6.04 0.02 3.34
N THR A 110 5.92 -1.13 4.00
CA THR A 110 4.88 -1.33 5.04
C THR A 110 5.17 -0.55 6.31
N ILE A 111 6.43 -0.18 6.59
CA ILE A 111 6.83 0.47 7.84
C ILE A 111 6.03 1.76 8.11
N PRO A 112 5.92 2.71 7.17
CA PRO A 112 5.06 3.89 7.35
C PRO A 112 3.61 3.53 7.67
N GLY A 113 3.04 2.54 6.97
CA GLY A 113 1.68 2.05 7.21
C GLY A 113 1.50 1.42 8.59
N ILE A 114 2.49 0.66 9.07
CA ILE A 114 2.49 0.08 10.41
C ILE A 114 2.52 1.18 11.47
N ILE A 115 3.44 2.14 11.35
CA ILE A 115 3.52 3.29 12.27
C ILE A 115 2.19 4.05 12.28
N GLY A 116 1.64 4.32 11.08
CA GLY A 116 0.32 4.92 10.91
C GLY A 116 -0.75 4.15 11.67
N ALA A 117 -0.85 2.84 11.48
CA ALA A 117 -1.86 2.01 12.11
C ALA A 117 -1.76 1.98 13.64
N TYR A 118 -0.55 2.00 14.22
CA TYR A 118 -0.37 2.14 15.66
C TYR A 118 -0.86 3.50 16.16
N THR A 119 -0.51 4.59 15.46
CA THR A 119 -0.99 5.94 15.77
C THR A 119 -2.52 6.01 15.69
N GLY A 120 -3.11 5.47 14.61
CA GLY A 120 -4.55 5.41 14.42
C GLY A 120 -5.26 4.64 15.52
N ARG A 121 -4.70 3.50 15.95
CA ARG A 121 -5.23 2.72 17.08
C ARG A 121 -5.22 3.52 18.38
N PHE A 122 -4.11 4.21 18.65
CA PHE A 122 -3.98 5.05 19.84
C PHE A 122 -5.00 6.19 19.86
N LEU A 123 -5.18 6.88 18.72
CA LEU A 123 -6.16 7.97 18.57
C LEU A 123 -7.60 7.45 18.65
N GLY A 124 -7.93 6.36 17.96
CA GLY A 124 -9.25 5.74 18.02
C GLY A 124 -9.61 5.28 19.44
N GLY A 125 -8.63 4.74 20.18
CA GLY A 125 -8.81 4.38 21.58
C GLY A 125 -9.11 5.55 22.51
N LYS A 126 -8.79 6.79 22.12
CA LYS A 126 -9.19 8.02 22.84
C LYS A 126 -10.55 8.53 22.39
N ILE A 127 -10.84 8.47 21.09
CA ILE A 127 -12.06 9.02 20.48
C ILE A 127 -13.31 8.18 20.78
N PHE A 128 -13.17 6.84 20.85
CA PHE A 128 -14.30 5.92 21.04
C PHE A 128 -14.41 5.35 22.47
N LYS A 129 -13.73 5.97 23.43
CA LYS A 129 -13.78 5.60 24.86
C LYS A 129 -14.66 6.56 25.70
N GLU A 130 -15.52 7.33 25.06
CA GLU A 130 -16.63 8.02 25.74
C GLU A 130 -17.79 7.07 26.00
#